data_AF-A0A946IJ56-F1
#
_entry.id   AF-A0A946IJ56-F1
#
_cell.length_a   1.000
_cell.length_b   1.000
_cell.length_c   1.000
_cell.angle_alpha   90.00
_cell.angle_beta   90.00
_cell.angle_gamma   90.00
#
_symmetry.space_group_name_H-M   'P 1'
#
loop_
_entity.id
_entity.type
_entity.pdbx_description
1 polymer ?
#
loop_
_entity_poly.entity_id
_entity_poly.type
_entity_poly.pdbx_seq_one_letter_code
_entity_poly.pdbx_strand_id
1 'polypeptide(L)'
;MPDPLLYFTNNGLHTHLILPSQGLKTLVPQLSKYFLDEPWLQLGWGDFGYYGSAKQTKLLGFRALFMPTKAIIGVRSIRDLTNDFPQRTRIYAIPLPKAAMDATLLFISRYFQFDESDDLTVVRKKANGELFFSANGTYSILNTCNNWTAYALREAGLKISPKWTIGPDQVERNVRKNGYLRTQK
;
A
#
# COMPACT_ATOMS: atom_id res chain seq x y z
N MET A 1 26.06 -4.98 -1.73
CA MET A 1 25.00 -4.29 -2.51
C MET A 1 24.32 -3.31 -1.57
N PRO A 2 23.85 -2.14 -2.04
CA PRO A 2 23.09 -1.22 -1.19
C PRO A 2 21.79 -1.88 -0.70
N ASP A 3 21.33 -1.49 0.47
CA ASP A 3 20.08 -1.97 1.05
C ASP A 3 18.89 -1.57 0.15
N PRO A 4 17.92 -2.48 -0.10
CA PRO A 4 16.71 -2.14 -0.82
C PRO A 4 15.90 -1.06 -0.10
N LEU A 5 15.28 -0.18 -0.87
CA LEU A 5 14.47 0.92 -0.36
C LEU A 5 12.99 0.53 -0.36
N LEU A 6 12.34 0.68 0.80
CA LEU A 6 10.90 0.79 0.92
C LEU A 6 10.55 2.27 1.02
N TYR A 7 9.48 2.74 0.38
CA TYR A 7 8.97 4.08 0.63
C TYR A 7 7.60 4.05 1.27
N PHE A 8 7.39 4.92 2.24
CA PHE A 8 6.09 5.21 2.80
C PHE A 8 5.59 6.53 2.25
N THR A 9 4.31 6.57 1.85
CA THR A 9 3.66 7.81 1.40
C THR A 9 2.39 8.11 2.17
N ASN A 10 2.13 9.39 2.40
CA ASN A 10 0.93 9.90 3.05
C ASN A 10 0.39 11.11 2.27
N ASN A 11 -0.85 11.03 1.80
CA ASN A 11 -1.54 12.12 1.09
C ASN A 11 -2.59 12.87 1.93
N GLY A 12 -2.65 12.58 3.24
CA GLY A 12 -3.59 13.17 4.20
C GLY A 12 -4.89 12.37 4.38
N LEU A 13 -5.21 11.46 3.46
CA LEU A 13 -6.38 10.58 3.56
C LEU A 13 -5.98 9.10 3.61
N HIS A 14 -5.08 8.71 2.70
CA HIS A 14 -4.60 7.33 2.54
C HIS A 14 -3.09 7.27 2.68
N THR A 15 -2.62 6.14 3.22
CA THR A 15 -1.21 5.76 3.22
C THR A 15 -0.96 4.68 2.19
N HIS A 16 0.23 4.69 1.59
CA HIS A 16 0.65 3.69 0.63
C HIS A 16 2.11 3.31 0.87
N LEU A 17 2.49 2.15 0.37
CA LEU A 17 3.88 1.70 0.30
C LEU A 17 4.35 1.68 -1.15
N ILE A 18 5.62 1.99 -1.38
CA ILE A 18 6.26 1.84 -2.69
C ILE A 18 7.46 0.91 -2.52
N LEU A 19 7.52 -0.12 -3.34
CA LEU A 19 8.49 -1.19 -3.23
C LEU A 19 9.02 -1.64 -4.60
N PRO A 20 10.16 -2.35 -4.66
CA PRO A 20 10.71 -2.82 -5.92
C PRO A 20 9.73 -3.76 -6.63
N SER A 21 9.39 -3.43 -7.87
CA SER A 21 8.39 -4.16 -8.66
C SER A 21 8.76 -5.65 -8.80
N GLN A 22 10.03 -5.92 -9.11
CA GLN A 22 10.51 -7.28 -9.36
C GLN A 22 10.35 -8.20 -8.14
N GLY A 23 10.61 -7.71 -6.94
CA GLY A 23 10.49 -8.52 -5.72
C GLY A 23 9.06 -8.98 -5.47
N LEU A 24 8.08 -8.10 -5.71
CA LEU A 24 6.67 -8.47 -5.58
C LEU A 24 6.21 -9.37 -6.73
N LYS A 25 6.64 -9.11 -7.97
CA LYS A 25 6.32 -9.96 -9.13
C LYS A 25 6.87 -11.39 -8.99
N THR A 26 7.95 -11.61 -8.25
CA THR A 26 8.41 -12.98 -7.93
C THR A 26 7.42 -13.73 -7.03
N LEU A 27 6.74 -13.03 -6.11
CA LEU A 27 5.76 -13.63 -5.21
C LEU A 27 4.33 -13.65 -5.78
N VAL A 28 4.04 -12.75 -6.72
CA VAL A 28 2.75 -12.64 -7.42
C VAL A 28 3.02 -12.49 -8.93
N PRO A 29 3.40 -13.59 -9.63
CA PRO A 29 3.82 -13.56 -11.03
C PRO A 29 2.78 -12.96 -11.99
N GLN A 30 1.50 -13.12 -11.67
CA GLN A 30 0.35 -12.62 -12.42
C GLN A 30 0.37 -11.10 -12.60
N LEU A 31 1.03 -10.35 -11.70
CA LEU A 31 1.20 -8.90 -11.84
C LEU A 31 1.96 -8.51 -13.13
N SER A 32 2.80 -9.40 -13.66
CA SER A 32 3.56 -9.17 -14.89
C SER A 32 2.67 -8.98 -16.14
N LYS A 33 1.40 -9.40 -16.09
CA LYS A 33 0.40 -9.13 -17.14
C LYS A 33 -0.02 -7.67 -17.20
N TYR A 34 0.14 -6.93 -16.09
CA TYR A 34 -0.41 -5.59 -15.90
C TYR A 34 0.67 -4.52 -15.75
N PHE A 35 1.82 -4.87 -15.18
CA PHE A 35 2.91 -3.95 -14.89
C PHE A 35 4.19 -4.51 -15.49
N LEU A 36 4.80 -3.72 -16.39
CA LEU A 36 5.99 -4.12 -17.15
C LEU A 36 7.24 -3.86 -16.29
N ASP A 37 8.27 -3.26 -16.89
CA ASP A 37 9.59 -3.11 -16.29
C ASP A 37 9.73 -1.83 -15.46
N GLU A 38 8.62 -1.26 -14.99
CA GLU A 38 8.72 -0.14 -14.06
C GLU A 38 9.42 -0.57 -12.75
N PRO A 39 10.36 0.24 -12.25
CA PRO A 39 11.21 -0.13 -11.13
C PRO A 39 10.41 -0.31 -9.82
N TRP A 40 9.31 0.41 -9.68
CA TRP A 40 8.59 0.54 -8.43
C TRP A 40 7.09 0.32 -8.62
N LEU A 41 6.46 -0.32 -7.64
CA LEU A 41 5.01 -0.40 -7.52
C LEU A 41 4.58 0.33 -6.25
N GLN A 42 3.63 1.26 -6.39
CA GLN A 42 2.88 1.83 -5.27
C GLN A 42 1.69 0.94 -4.97
N LEU A 43 1.52 0.57 -3.69
CA LEU A 43 0.42 -0.26 -3.22
C LEU A 43 -0.34 0.39 -2.06
N GLY A 44 -1.65 0.25 -2.09
CA GLY A 44 -2.52 0.53 -0.96
C GLY A 44 -3.62 -0.52 -0.85
N TRP A 45 -4.13 -0.75 0.35
CA TRP A 45 -5.22 -1.69 0.61
C TRP A 45 -6.38 -0.95 1.27
N GLY A 46 -7.61 -1.24 0.89
CA GLY A 46 -8.76 -0.51 1.42
C GLY A 46 -10.10 -1.12 1.07
N ASP A 47 -11.15 -0.44 1.55
CA ASP A 47 -12.56 -0.80 1.34
C ASP A 47 -12.94 -0.84 -0.14
N PHE A 48 -13.68 -1.87 -0.56
CA PHE A 48 -14.13 -2.04 -1.94
C PHE A 48 -14.99 -0.86 -2.46
N GLY A 49 -15.93 -0.35 -1.66
CA GLY A 49 -16.86 0.70 -2.08
C GLY A 49 -16.26 2.12 -2.07
N TYR A 50 -15.26 2.35 -1.22
CA TYR A 50 -14.69 3.66 -0.95
C TYR A 50 -13.30 3.84 -1.55
N TYR A 51 -12.40 2.86 -1.41
CA TYR A 51 -11.03 3.00 -1.92
C TYR A 51 -11.05 2.99 -3.45
N GLY A 52 -10.37 3.97 -4.05
CA GLY A 52 -10.35 4.15 -5.50
C GLY A 52 -11.65 4.66 -6.13
N SER A 53 -12.66 5.08 -5.36
CA SER A 53 -13.94 5.54 -5.95
C SER A 53 -13.79 6.94 -6.54
N ALA A 54 -14.57 7.26 -7.59
CA ALA A 54 -14.51 8.58 -8.22
C ALA A 54 -14.93 9.70 -7.26
N LYS A 55 -15.86 9.41 -6.34
CA LYS A 55 -16.30 10.33 -5.28
C LYS A 55 -16.25 9.61 -3.92
N GLN A 56 -15.28 9.99 -3.11
CA GLN A 56 -15.09 9.49 -1.75
C GLN A 56 -15.94 10.29 -0.75
N THR A 57 -17.24 10.05 -0.71
CA THR A 57 -18.19 10.79 0.14
C THR A 57 -18.08 10.40 1.62
N LYS A 58 -18.51 11.30 2.53
CA LYS A 58 -18.53 11.03 3.98
C LYS A 58 -19.37 9.81 4.35
N LEU A 59 -20.51 9.61 3.69
CA LEU A 59 -21.40 8.45 3.92
C LEU A 59 -20.71 7.14 3.55
N LEU A 60 -20.04 7.08 2.40
CA LEU A 60 -19.28 5.88 2.01
C LEU A 60 -18.12 5.63 2.98
N GLY A 61 -17.42 6.68 3.43
CA GLY A 61 -16.37 6.56 4.43
C GLY A 61 -16.90 6.03 5.77
N PHE A 62 -18.05 6.51 6.22
CA PHE A 62 -18.72 6.00 7.43
C PHE A 62 -19.06 4.51 7.28
N ARG A 63 -19.67 4.11 6.16
CA ARG A 63 -20.00 2.69 5.92
C ARG A 63 -18.74 1.82 5.90
N ALA A 64 -17.69 2.25 5.21
CA ALA A 64 -16.41 1.54 5.18
C ALA A 64 -15.84 1.34 6.59
N LEU A 65 -15.95 2.34 7.48
CA LEU A 65 -15.43 2.22 8.84
C LEU A 65 -16.29 1.34 9.74
N PHE A 66 -17.62 1.47 9.69
CA PHE A 66 -18.50 0.87 10.69
C PHE A 66 -19.26 -0.38 10.21
N MET A 67 -19.16 -0.74 8.94
CA MET A 67 -19.67 -2.00 8.41
C MET A 67 -18.50 -2.81 7.84
N PRO A 68 -18.33 -4.09 8.24
CA PRO A 68 -17.32 -4.94 7.63
C PRO A 68 -17.57 -5.13 6.14
N THR A 69 -16.57 -4.87 5.30
CA THR A 69 -16.69 -4.96 3.83
C THR A 69 -15.56 -5.76 3.21
N LYS A 70 -15.77 -6.18 1.96
CA LYS A 70 -14.70 -6.71 1.11
C LYS A 70 -13.62 -5.65 0.90
N ALA A 71 -12.38 -6.09 0.77
CA ALA A 71 -11.25 -5.22 0.49
C ALA A 71 -10.75 -5.36 -0.95
N ILE A 72 -10.01 -4.33 -1.37
CA ILE A 72 -9.29 -4.30 -2.64
C ILE A 72 -7.86 -3.79 -2.40
N ILE A 73 -6.95 -4.21 -3.26
CA ILE A 73 -5.57 -3.71 -3.28
C ILE A 73 -5.36 -2.90 -4.56
N GLY A 74 -5.00 -1.63 -4.40
CA GLY A 74 -4.64 -0.72 -5.48
C GLY A 74 -3.15 -0.85 -5.77
N VAL A 75 -2.80 -0.96 -7.04
CA VAL A 75 -1.42 -1.06 -7.53
C VAL A 75 -1.22 -0.08 -8.67
N ARG A 76 -0.14 0.69 -8.62
CA ARG A 76 0.25 1.65 -9.66
C ARG A 76 1.75 1.59 -9.90
N SER A 77 2.18 1.50 -11.16
CA SER A 77 3.59 1.64 -11.52
C SER A 77 4.09 3.05 -11.26
N ILE A 78 5.29 3.16 -10.68
CA ILE A 78 6.00 4.40 -10.43
C ILE A 78 7.33 4.34 -11.17
N ARG A 79 7.61 5.37 -11.98
CA ARG A 79 8.88 5.52 -12.70
C ARG A 79 9.76 6.54 -12.00
N ASP A 80 9.15 7.61 -11.52
CA ASP A 80 9.85 8.73 -10.89
C ASP A 80 9.21 9.06 -9.54
N LEU A 81 9.91 8.68 -8.47
CA LEU A 81 9.49 8.92 -7.08
C LEU A 81 9.35 10.41 -6.73
N THR A 82 10.00 11.31 -7.49
CA THR A 82 9.87 12.75 -7.29
C THR A 82 8.72 13.35 -8.08
N ASN A 83 8.54 12.96 -9.35
CA ASN A 83 7.59 13.62 -10.25
C ASN A 83 6.21 12.95 -10.32
N ASP A 84 6.09 11.66 -9.99
CA ASP A 84 4.82 10.91 -10.07
C ASP A 84 3.85 11.19 -8.91
N PHE A 85 4.18 12.14 -8.03
CA PHE A 85 3.40 12.49 -6.85
C PHE A 85 3.11 13.99 -6.75
N PRO A 86 1.87 14.38 -6.40
CA PRO A 86 1.54 15.76 -6.05
C PRO A 86 2.46 16.31 -4.95
N GLN A 87 2.79 17.60 -4.98
CA GLN A 87 3.72 18.23 -4.01
C GLN A 87 3.30 18.04 -2.54
N ARG A 88 1.99 17.95 -2.28
CA ARG A 88 1.44 17.72 -0.94
C ARG A 88 1.65 16.31 -0.41
N THR A 89 2.05 15.34 -1.25
CA THR A 89 2.34 13.98 -0.81
C THR A 89 3.62 13.97 -0.02
N ARG A 90 3.55 13.43 1.20
CA ARG A 90 4.70 13.24 2.07
C ARG A 90 5.30 11.87 1.75
N ILE A 91 6.59 11.81 1.48
CA ILE A 91 7.31 10.59 1.09
C ILE A 91 8.48 10.40 2.05
N TYR A 92 8.70 9.16 2.47
CA TYR A 92 9.76 8.76 3.40
C TYR A 92 10.48 7.57 2.80
N ALA A 93 11.80 7.66 2.67
CA ALA A 93 12.64 6.53 2.26
C ALA A 93 13.07 5.73 3.49
N ILE A 94 12.94 4.41 3.42
CA ILE A 94 13.19 3.46 4.49
C ILE A 94 14.13 2.39 3.93
N PRO A 95 15.46 2.56 4.06
CA PRO A 95 16.41 1.51 3.74
C PRO A 95 16.18 0.31 4.64
N LEU A 96 16.09 -0.88 4.04
CA LEU A 96 15.84 -2.12 4.75
C LEU A 96 16.93 -3.14 4.46
N PRO A 97 17.38 -3.92 5.45
CA PRO A 97 18.09 -5.16 5.16
C PRO A 97 17.24 -6.04 4.24
N LYS A 98 17.89 -6.79 3.34
CA LYS A 98 17.19 -7.65 2.37
C LYS A 98 16.12 -8.55 3.02
N ALA A 99 16.42 -9.17 4.15
CA ALA A 99 15.47 -10.03 4.86
C ALA A 99 14.19 -9.29 5.31
N ALA A 100 14.30 -8.03 5.74
CA ALA A 100 13.14 -7.22 6.12
C ALA A 100 12.32 -6.81 4.89
N MET A 101 12.97 -6.50 3.77
CA MET A 101 12.28 -6.28 2.50
C MET A 101 11.54 -7.54 2.04
N ASP A 102 12.19 -8.71 2.07
CA ASP A 102 11.57 -9.99 1.68
C ASP A 102 10.35 -10.32 2.57
N ALA A 103 10.46 -10.11 3.89
CA ALA A 103 9.33 -10.28 4.82
C ALA A 103 8.17 -9.32 4.52
N THR A 104 8.48 -8.07 4.20
CA THR A 104 7.48 -7.07 3.81
C THR A 104 6.77 -7.46 2.51
N LEU A 105 7.52 -7.92 1.51
CA LEU A 105 6.97 -8.38 0.23
C LEU A 105 6.06 -9.60 0.41
N LEU A 106 6.48 -10.57 1.24
CA LEU A 106 5.67 -11.75 1.58
C LEU A 106 4.40 -11.39 2.34
N PHE A 107 4.45 -10.41 3.24
CA PHE A 107 3.26 -9.91 3.91
C PHE A 107 2.28 -9.32 2.90
N ILE A 108 2.75 -8.46 1.99
CA ILE A 108 1.93 -7.80 0.98
C ILE A 108 1.35 -8.80 -0.02
N SER A 109 2.11 -9.82 -0.45
CA SER A 109 1.65 -10.80 -1.43
C SER A 109 0.41 -11.57 -0.95
N ARG A 110 0.30 -11.83 0.36
CA ARG A 110 -0.86 -12.52 0.97
C ARG A 110 -2.16 -11.76 0.87
N TYR A 111 -2.12 -10.45 0.57
CA TYR A 111 -3.32 -9.65 0.38
C TYR A 111 -3.89 -9.74 -1.04
N PHE A 112 -3.16 -10.28 -2.01
CA PHE A 112 -3.74 -10.55 -3.33
C PHE A 112 -4.67 -11.76 -3.24
N GLN A 113 -5.87 -11.60 -3.77
CA GLN A 113 -6.82 -12.70 -3.93
C GLN A 113 -6.74 -13.23 -5.36
N PHE A 114 -6.62 -14.54 -5.48
CA PHE A 114 -6.65 -15.25 -6.76
C PHE A 114 -8.01 -15.90 -6.95
N ASP A 115 -8.46 -15.97 -8.20
CA ASP A 115 -9.67 -16.70 -8.57
C ASP A 115 -9.41 -18.19 -8.74
N GLU A 116 -10.43 -18.94 -9.17
CA GLU A 116 -10.36 -20.40 -9.37
C GLU A 116 -9.35 -20.82 -10.45
N SER A 117 -8.91 -19.89 -11.31
CA SER A 117 -7.89 -20.12 -12.35
C SER A 117 -6.48 -19.70 -11.90
N ASP A 118 -6.29 -19.40 -10.61
CA ASP A 118 -5.05 -18.86 -10.05
C ASP A 118 -4.64 -17.52 -10.69
N ASP A 119 -5.62 -16.68 -11.06
CA ASP A 119 -5.38 -15.36 -11.65
C ASP A 119 -5.90 -14.21 -10.79
N LEU A 120 -5.38 -13.00 -11.06
CA LEU A 120 -5.80 -11.78 -10.39
C LEU A 120 -7.07 -11.22 -11.00
N THR A 121 -8.08 -10.95 -10.18
CA THR A 121 -9.30 -10.26 -10.63
C THR A 121 -9.16 -8.74 -10.52
N VAL A 122 -9.12 -8.05 -11.66
CA VAL A 122 -9.21 -6.57 -11.68
C VAL A 122 -10.65 -6.13 -11.46
N VAL A 123 -10.89 -5.36 -10.40
CA VAL A 123 -12.23 -4.87 -10.02
C VAL A 123 -12.42 -3.37 -10.29
N ARG A 124 -11.33 -2.62 -10.53
CA ARG A 124 -11.39 -1.21 -10.93
C ARG A 124 -10.12 -0.77 -11.65
N LYS A 125 -10.27 0.24 -12.51
CA LYS A 125 -9.15 0.92 -13.17
C LYS A 125 -9.36 2.43 -13.08
N LYS A 126 -8.27 3.19 -12.90
CA LYS A 126 -8.28 4.66 -13.00
C LYS A 126 -7.48 5.12 -14.21
N ALA A 127 -7.80 6.33 -14.69
CA ALA A 127 -7.12 6.95 -15.81
C ALA A 127 -5.62 7.21 -15.58
N ASN A 128 -5.18 7.30 -14.32
CA ASN A 128 -3.77 7.47 -13.95
C ASN A 128 -2.97 6.15 -13.94
N GLY A 129 -3.53 5.06 -14.47
CA GLY A 129 -2.88 3.74 -14.52
C GLY A 129 -2.95 2.93 -13.23
N GLU A 130 -3.63 3.42 -12.18
CA GLU A 130 -3.87 2.64 -10.96
C GLU A 130 -4.93 1.56 -11.22
N LEU A 131 -4.56 0.30 -11.01
CA LEU A 131 -5.43 -0.86 -11.10
C LEU A 131 -5.77 -1.35 -9.70
N PHE A 132 -7.00 -1.79 -9.50
CA PHE A 132 -7.45 -2.35 -8.23
C PHE A 132 -7.83 -3.80 -8.44
N PHE A 133 -7.31 -4.65 -7.58
CA PHE A 133 -7.56 -6.08 -7.57
C PHE A 133 -8.38 -6.48 -6.36
N SER A 134 -9.14 -7.57 -6.47
CA SER A 134 -9.73 -8.23 -5.31
C SER A 134 -8.62 -8.57 -4.30
N ALA A 135 -8.90 -8.37 -3.01
CA ALA A 135 -7.93 -8.58 -1.96
C ALA A 135 -8.50 -9.42 -0.82
N ASN A 136 -7.61 -10.18 -0.17
CA ASN A 136 -7.92 -10.89 1.06
C ASN A 136 -8.10 -9.91 2.22
N GLY A 137 -8.96 -10.30 3.17
CA GLY A 137 -9.24 -9.55 4.39
C GLY A 137 -10.52 -8.72 4.34
N THR A 138 -10.90 -8.22 5.51
CA THR A 138 -12.14 -7.47 5.73
C THR A 138 -11.81 -6.07 6.20
N TYR A 139 -12.31 -5.06 5.52
CA TYR A 139 -12.09 -3.67 5.91
C TYR A 139 -13.08 -3.25 7.00
N SER A 140 -12.59 -2.52 8.01
CA SER A 140 -13.40 -1.91 9.07
C SER A 140 -12.56 -0.86 9.82
N ILE A 141 -13.14 -0.18 10.81
CA ILE A 141 -12.42 0.78 11.68
C ILE A 141 -11.29 0.12 12.50
N LEU A 142 -11.37 -1.19 12.75
CA LEU A 142 -10.31 -1.96 13.41
C LEU A 142 -9.27 -2.51 12.43
N ASN A 143 -9.55 -2.44 11.13
CA ASN A 143 -8.69 -2.92 10.06
C ASN A 143 -8.79 -1.99 8.83
N THR A 144 -8.24 -0.79 8.98
CA THR A 144 -8.23 0.26 7.95
C THR A 144 -7.01 0.15 7.03
N CYS A 145 -6.95 1.00 6.00
CA CYS A 145 -5.77 1.14 5.15
C CYS A 145 -4.51 1.51 5.95
N ASN A 146 -4.66 2.27 7.02
CA ASN A 146 -3.54 2.68 7.88
C ASN A 146 -3.09 1.55 8.81
N ASN A 147 -4.01 0.71 9.29
CA ASN A 147 -3.64 -0.50 10.01
C ASN A 147 -2.84 -1.44 9.10
N TRP A 148 -3.30 -1.64 7.86
CA TRP A 148 -2.59 -2.44 6.86
C TRP A 148 -1.16 -1.91 6.60
N THR A 149 -1.02 -0.62 6.32
CA THR A 149 0.31 0.01 6.16
C THR A 149 1.16 -0.15 7.42
N ALA A 150 0.58 0.01 8.61
CA ALA A 150 1.30 -0.17 9.86
C ALA A 150 1.76 -1.62 10.10
N TYR A 151 0.98 -2.62 9.72
CA TYR A 151 1.39 -4.02 9.76
C TYR A 151 2.56 -4.26 8.80
N ALA A 152 2.48 -3.82 7.55
CA ALA A 152 3.57 -3.96 6.60
C ALA A 152 4.87 -3.27 7.08
N LEU A 153 4.77 -2.07 7.64
CA LEU A 153 5.92 -1.37 8.23
C LEU A 153 6.50 -2.11 9.44
N ARG A 154 5.67 -2.81 10.22
CA ARG A 154 6.15 -3.65 11.31
C ARG A 154 6.93 -4.87 10.79
N GLU A 155 6.46 -5.50 9.71
CA GLU A 155 7.20 -6.57 9.02
C GLU A 155 8.51 -6.05 8.42
N ALA A 156 8.56 -4.78 8.02
CA ALA A 156 9.77 -4.06 7.65
C ALA A 156 10.70 -3.73 8.85
N GLY A 157 10.34 -4.16 10.07
CA GLY A 157 11.16 -3.99 11.27
C GLY A 157 10.93 -2.67 12.03
N LEU A 158 9.95 -1.84 11.63
CA LEU A 158 9.64 -0.63 12.38
C LEU A 158 8.93 -0.96 13.71
N LYS A 159 9.31 -0.23 14.76
CA LYS A 159 8.60 -0.22 16.04
C LYS A 159 7.31 0.57 15.89
N ILE A 160 6.24 -0.12 15.54
CA ILE A 160 4.89 0.42 15.38
C ILE A 160 3.87 -0.56 15.95
N SER A 161 2.80 -0.03 16.55
CA SER A 161 1.69 -0.82 17.07
C SER A 161 0.50 -0.72 16.11
N PRO A 162 0.30 -1.67 15.18
CA PRO A 162 -0.64 -1.49 14.08
C PRO A 162 -2.09 -1.37 14.55
N LYS A 163 -2.49 -2.12 15.59
CA LYS A 163 -3.85 -2.10 16.17
C LYS A 163 -4.28 -0.70 16.66
N TRP A 164 -3.33 0.15 17.04
CA TRP A 164 -3.58 1.50 17.53
C TRP A 164 -3.35 2.59 16.47
N THR A 165 -3.08 2.20 15.23
CA THR A 165 -2.73 3.10 14.13
C THR A 165 -3.85 3.12 13.08
N ILE A 166 -4.87 3.94 13.35
CA ILE A 166 -6.10 4.04 12.53
C ILE A 166 -5.98 5.20 11.53
N GLY A 167 -5.29 6.28 11.90
CA GLY A 167 -5.16 7.49 11.08
C GLY A 167 -3.83 7.57 10.32
N PRO A 168 -3.79 8.28 9.17
CA PRO A 168 -2.59 8.38 8.35
C PRO A 168 -1.44 9.11 9.08
N ASP A 169 -1.75 10.17 9.84
CA ASP A 169 -0.75 10.91 10.60
C ASP A 169 -0.21 10.11 11.81
N GLN A 170 -0.94 9.10 12.28
CA GLN A 170 -0.42 8.17 13.30
C GLN A 170 0.64 7.24 12.68
N VAL A 171 0.41 6.73 11.47
CA VAL A 171 1.41 5.94 10.74
C VAL A 171 2.68 6.77 10.55
N GLU A 172 2.52 7.99 10.02
CA GLU A 172 3.64 8.90 9.77
C GLU A 172 4.41 9.25 11.04
N ARG A 173 3.72 9.49 12.16
CA ARG A 173 4.36 9.74 13.44
C ARG A 173 5.22 8.56 13.88
N ASN A 174 4.77 7.32 13.68
CA ASN A 174 5.55 6.13 13.99
C ASN A 174 6.75 5.99 13.05
N VAL A 175 6.60 6.25 11.75
CA VAL A 175 7.72 6.30 10.79
C VAL A 175 8.80 7.28 11.27
N ARG A 176 8.40 8.50 11.67
CA ARG A 176 9.32 9.51 12.21
C ARG A 176 9.97 9.09 13.54
N LYS A 177 9.22 8.44 14.44
CA LYS A 177 9.76 7.91 15.71
C LYS A 177 10.80 6.80 15.50
N ASN A 178 10.77 6.12 14.37
CA ASN A 178 11.79 5.16 13.96
C ASN A 178 13.02 5.83 13.29
N GLY A 179 13.07 7.17 13.25
CA GLY A 179 14.23 7.94 12.76
C GLY A 179 14.17 8.31 11.28
N TYR A 180 13.13 7.91 10.56
CA TYR A 180 13.02 8.22 9.13
C TYR A 180 12.52 9.65 8.89
N LEU A 181 13.22 10.36 8.00
CA LEU A 181 12.92 11.73 7.63
C LEU A 181 12.19 11.79 6.29
N ARG A 182 11.39 12.85 6.12
CA ARG A 182 10.71 13.11 4.86
C ARG A 182 11.78 13.37 3.80
N THR A 183 11.64 12.75 2.63
CA THR A 183 12.49 13.07 1.48
C THR A 183 12.24 14.52 1.08
N GLN A 184 13.31 15.29 0.93
CA GLN A 184 13.20 16.64 0.38
C GLN A 184 12.78 16.50 -1.08
N LYS A 185 11.80 17.32 -1.47
CA LYS A 185 11.43 17.52 -2.86
C LYS A 185 11.99 18.85 -3.29
#